data_AF-A0A9P1EK11-F1
#
_entry.id   AF-A0A9P1EK11-F1
#
_cell.length_a   1.000
_cell.length_b   1.000
_cell.length_c   1.000
_cell.angle_alpha   90.00
_cell.angle_beta   90.00
_cell.angle_gamma   90.00
#
_symmetry.space_group_name_H-M   'P 1'
#
loop_
_entity.id
_entity.type
_entity.pdbx_description
1 polymer ?
#
loop_
_entity_poly.entity_id
_entity_poly.type
_entity_poly.pdbx_seq_one_letter_code
_entity_poly.pdbx_strand_id
1 'polypeptide(L)'
;MAALPYADVDFTLRSMAGRAEGFGRSSIGGLNGQLYRVTTLADDGPGSLRDGCRKTEPLWIVFEVSGVINLLSYLSVSSYKTIDGRGQRVKLTGKGLRLKACEHVIVCNLEFQGGRGHDVDGIQIKPNSKHIWIDRCSLRDYDDGLIDITRQSTDITVSRCYFTDHNKTMLIGADPSHVNDRCIRVTIHHCFFDCTKQRQPRVRFGLFSM
;
A
#
# COMPACT_ATOMS: atom_id res chain seq x y z
N MET A 1 28.65 -13.07 16.34
CA MET A 1 27.32 -13.22 15.72
C MET A 1 26.71 -11.84 15.60
N ALA A 2 26.58 -11.31 14.39
CA ALA A 2 25.89 -10.04 14.18
C ALA A 2 24.39 -10.29 14.39
N ALA A 3 23.79 -9.61 15.37
CA ALA A 3 22.34 -9.60 15.53
C ALA A 3 21.76 -8.98 14.25
N LEU A 4 20.87 -9.70 13.58
CA LEU A 4 20.11 -9.16 12.45
C LEU A 4 19.31 -7.95 12.97
N PRO A 5 19.28 -6.82 12.25
CA PRO A 5 18.28 -5.80 12.53
C PRO A 5 16.91 -6.49 12.41
N TYR A 6 15.98 -6.22 13.34
CA TYR A 6 14.68 -6.88 13.51
C TYR A 6 14.64 -8.13 14.42
N ALA A 7 15.19 -8.04 15.64
CA ALA A 7 14.88 -8.98 16.71
C ALA A 7 13.43 -8.86 17.25
N ASP A 8 12.71 -7.79 16.89
CA ASP A 8 11.35 -7.50 17.36
C ASP A 8 10.24 -8.02 16.43
N VAL A 9 10.56 -8.97 15.52
CA VAL A 9 9.51 -9.70 14.78
C VAL A 9 8.81 -10.63 15.78
N ASP A 10 7.84 -10.02 16.47
CA ASP A 10 6.95 -10.59 17.48
C ASP A 10 6.50 -12.02 17.17
N PHE A 11 6.35 -12.81 18.23
CA PHE A 11 6.00 -14.24 18.32
C PHE A 11 4.72 -14.71 17.58
N THR A 12 4.02 -13.85 16.82
CA THR A 12 2.97 -14.25 15.89
C THR A 12 3.02 -13.40 14.62
N LEU A 13 2.87 -14.04 13.45
CA LEU A 13 2.82 -13.39 12.13
C LEU A 13 1.94 -12.12 12.10
N ARG A 14 0.84 -12.10 12.87
CA ARG A 14 -0.20 -11.08 12.79
C ARG A 14 -0.10 -9.92 13.78
N SER A 15 0.84 -9.97 14.72
CA SER A 15 1.08 -8.93 15.74
C SER A 15 1.19 -7.51 15.16
N MET A 16 1.74 -7.40 13.94
CA MET A 16 1.91 -6.16 13.21
C MET A 16 0.62 -5.33 13.11
N ALA A 17 -0.55 -5.96 12.94
CA ALA A 17 -1.82 -5.23 12.78
C ALA A 17 -2.17 -4.37 14.01
N GLY A 18 -1.66 -4.70 15.21
CA GLY A 18 -1.83 -3.90 16.42
C GLY A 18 -0.87 -2.72 16.55
N ARG A 19 0.07 -2.55 15.61
CA ARG A 19 1.13 -1.52 15.66
C ARG A 19 0.88 -0.33 14.73
N ALA A 20 -0.28 -0.26 14.07
CA ALA A 20 -0.64 0.87 13.23
C ALA A 20 -0.85 2.12 14.10
N GLU A 21 -0.28 3.25 13.68
CA GLU A 21 -0.39 4.55 14.35
C GLU A 21 -1.14 5.55 13.46
N GLY A 22 -1.42 6.75 13.98
CA GLY A 22 -2.04 7.83 13.21
C GLY A 22 -3.52 7.58 12.85
N PHE A 23 -3.99 8.22 11.79
CA PHE A 23 -5.38 8.11 11.35
C PHE A 23 -5.74 6.70 10.83
N GLY A 24 -4.77 5.96 10.29
CA GLY A 24 -4.91 4.56 9.87
C GLY A 24 -4.78 3.53 11.00
N ARG A 25 -4.67 3.93 12.28
CA ARG A 25 -4.46 3.01 13.42
C ARG A 25 -5.51 1.90 13.56
N SER A 26 -6.71 2.08 13.00
CA SER A 26 -7.80 1.10 13.04
C SER A 26 -7.74 0.07 11.89
N SER A 27 -6.69 0.09 11.06
CA SER A 27 -6.48 -0.91 10.01
C SER A 27 -6.21 -2.29 10.59
N ILE A 28 -7.20 -3.18 10.55
CA ILE A 28 -7.03 -4.58 11.00
C ILE A 28 -6.60 -5.52 9.88
N GLY A 29 -6.63 -5.09 8.62
CA GLY A 29 -6.27 -5.93 7.48
C GLY A 29 -7.06 -7.23 7.44
N GLY A 30 -6.37 -8.34 7.15
CA GLY A 30 -6.89 -9.69 7.20
C GLY A 30 -6.70 -10.40 8.55
N LEU A 31 -6.61 -9.67 9.68
CA LEU A 31 -6.29 -10.24 11.00
C LEU A 31 -7.16 -11.46 11.38
N ASN A 32 -8.45 -11.41 11.06
CA ASN A 32 -9.43 -12.47 11.36
C ASN A 32 -9.60 -13.47 10.20
N GLY A 33 -8.78 -13.35 9.16
CA GLY A 33 -8.83 -14.15 7.96
C GLY A 33 -7.99 -15.41 8.01
N GLN A 34 -8.11 -16.23 6.96
CA GLN A 34 -7.19 -17.35 6.73
C GLN A 34 -5.84 -16.85 6.19
N LEU A 35 -4.80 -17.66 6.36
CA LEU A 35 -3.51 -17.41 5.75
C LEU A 35 -3.57 -17.83 4.27
N TYR A 36 -3.34 -16.90 3.36
CA TYR A 36 -3.21 -17.16 1.92
C TYR A 36 -1.74 -17.11 1.53
N ARG A 37 -1.27 -18.12 0.80
CA ARG A 37 0.11 -18.23 0.36
C ARG A 37 0.19 -17.99 -1.14
N VAL A 38 0.91 -16.95 -1.53
CA VAL A 38 1.26 -16.70 -2.92
C VAL A 38 2.39 -17.65 -3.30
N THR A 39 2.12 -18.54 -4.25
CA THR A 39 3.03 -19.61 -4.69
C THR A 39 3.55 -19.40 -6.11
N THR A 40 3.04 -18.40 -6.82
CA THR A 40 3.46 -18.08 -8.19
C THR A 40 3.61 -16.57 -8.38
N LEU A 41 4.54 -16.20 -9.27
CA LEU A 41 4.77 -14.82 -9.71
C LEU A 41 3.94 -14.43 -10.95
N ALA A 42 3.09 -15.34 -11.44
CA ALA A 42 2.15 -15.04 -12.51
C ALA A 42 1.21 -13.90 -12.09
N ASP A 43 0.82 -13.05 -13.06
CA ASP A 43 -0.08 -11.92 -12.81
C ASP A 43 -1.44 -12.37 -12.25
N ASP A 44 -1.97 -13.50 -12.74
CA ASP A 44 -3.29 -14.00 -12.39
C ASP A 44 -3.30 -15.54 -12.33
N GLY A 45 -4.40 -16.10 -11.83
CA GLY A 45 -4.63 -17.54 -11.67
C GLY A 45 -4.40 -18.04 -10.25
N PRO A 46 -4.74 -19.30 -9.96
CA PRO A 46 -4.66 -19.88 -8.62
C PRO A 46 -3.25 -19.74 -8.01
N GLY A 47 -3.20 -19.31 -6.75
CA GLY A 47 -1.94 -19.10 -6.01
C GLY A 47 -1.20 -17.81 -6.35
N SER A 48 -1.72 -16.97 -7.26
CA SER A 48 -1.17 -15.64 -7.53
C SER A 48 -1.58 -14.63 -6.45
N LEU A 49 -0.83 -13.52 -6.35
CA LEU A 49 -1.23 -12.39 -5.48
C LEU A 49 -2.62 -11.87 -5.85
N ARG A 50 -2.93 -11.82 -7.15
CA ARG A 50 -4.18 -11.28 -7.67
C ARG A 50 -5.39 -12.12 -7.30
N ASP A 51 -5.25 -13.45 -7.32
CA ASP A 51 -6.29 -14.37 -6.82
C ASP A 51 -6.59 -14.11 -5.33
N GLY A 52 -5.54 -14.01 -4.50
CA GLY A 52 -5.67 -13.67 -3.07
C GLY A 52 -6.34 -12.31 -2.81
N CYS A 53 -5.94 -11.27 -3.53
CA CYS A 53 -6.44 -9.91 -3.29
C CYS A 53 -7.90 -9.69 -3.70
N ARG A 54 -8.42 -10.43 -4.68
CA ARG A 54 -9.79 -10.28 -5.19
C ARG A 54 -10.83 -11.00 -4.34
N LYS A 55 -10.43 -12.05 -3.62
CA LYS A 55 -11.28 -12.82 -2.71
C LYS A 55 -12.05 -11.91 -1.74
N THR A 56 -13.30 -12.27 -1.46
CA THR A 56 -14.18 -11.45 -0.62
C THR A 56 -13.94 -11.70 0.86
N GLU A 57 -13.54 -12.92 1.21
CA GLU A 57 -13.19 -13.30 2.57
C GLU A 57 -11.94 -12.55 3.09
N PRO A 58 -11.85 -12.25 4.39
CA PRO A 58 -10.64 -11.69 4.97
C PRO A 58 -9.44 -12.63 4.76
N LEU A 59 -8.29 -12.08 4.33
CA LEU A 59 -7.07 -12.87 4.12
C LEU A 59 -5.81 -12.15 4.60
N TRP A 60 -4.98 -12.90 5.30
CA TRP A 60 -3.58 -12.53 5.53
C TRP A 60 -2.74 -13.19 4.43
N ILE A 61 -2.28 -12.39 3.48
CA ILE A 61 -1.56 -12.84 2.28
C ILE A 61 -0.05 -12.75 2.55
N VAL A 62 0.62 -13.90 2.46
CA VAL A 62 2.08 -14.03 2.54
C VAL A 62 2.63 -14.66 1.26
N PHE A 63 3.94 -14.64 1.09
CA PHE A 63 4.61 -15.15 -0.11
C PHE A 63 5.51 -16.34 0.23
N GLU A 64 5.39 -17.41 -0.55
CA GLU A 64 6.34 -18.54 -0.55
C GLU A 64 7.44 -18.36 -1.59
N VAL A 65 7.27 -17.39 -2.50
CA VAL A 65 8.20 -17.05 -3.57
C VAL A 65 8.65 -15.59 -3.47
N SER A 66 9.93 -15.36 -3.72
CA SER A 66 10.49 -14.02 -3.95
C SER A 66 10.60 -13.75 -5.45
N GLY A 67 10.47 -12.49 -5.86
CA GLY A 67 10.70 -12.09 -7.24
C GLY A 67 9.84 -10.92 -7.69
N VAL A 68 9.72 -10.81 -9.01
CA VAL A 68 8.99 -9.72 -9.68
C VAL A 68 7.66 -10.25 -10.20
N ILE A 69 6.56 -9.61 -9.80
CA ILE A 69 5.23 -9.84 -10.35
C ILE A 69 4.95 -8.70 -11.34
N ASN A 70 4.87 -9.04 -12.62
CA ASN A 70 4.54 -8.08 -13.67
C ASN A 70 3.02 -7.97 -13.82
N LEU A 71 2.45 -6.86 -13.34
CA LEU A 71 1.01 -6.63 -13.36
C LEU A 71 0.56 -6.15 -14.73
N LEU A 72 -0.29 -6.94 -15.41
CA LEU A 72 -0.81 -6.58 -16.74
C LEU A 72 -1.95 -5.56 -16.66
N SER A 73 -2.60 -5.48 -15.51
CA SER A 73 -3.65 -4.50 -15.17
C SER A 73 -3.50 -4.08 -13.70
N TYR A 74 -4.18 -2.99 -13.30
CA TYR A 74 -4.24 -2.64 -11.88
C TYR A 74 -4.71 -3.85 -11.05
N LEU A 75 -4.02 -4.11 -9.94
CA LEU A 75 -4.38 -5.17 -9.02
C LEU A 75 -5.35 -4.58 -7.99
N SER A 76 -6.63 -4.90 -8.16
CA SER A 76 -7.69 -4.50 -7.23
C SER A 76 -7.56 -5.27 -5.92
N VAL A 77 -7.54 -4.55 -4.80
CA VAL A 77 -7.48 -5.13 -3.45
C VAL A 77 -8.82 -4.94 -2.75
N SER A 78 -9.52 -6.04 -2.50
CA SER A 78 -10.78 -6.07 -1.75
C SER A 78 -10.56 -5.72 -0.27
N SER A 79 -11.64 -5.46 0.47
CA SER A 79 -11.58 -5.18 1.91
C SER A 79 -10.98 -6.35 2.72
N TYR A 80 -10.51 -6.04 3.93
CA TYR A 80 -9.99 -7.01 4.91
C TYR A 80 -8.82 -7.85 4.38
N LYS A 81 -7.82 -7.17 3.82
CA LYS A 81 -6.59 -7.80 3.29
C LYS A 81 -5.36 -7.28 4.01
N THR A 82 -4.49 -8.19 4.40
CA THR A 82 -3.10 -7.85 4.70
C THR A 82 -2.23 -8.44 3.59
N ILE A 83 -1.48 -7.61 2.86
CA ILE A 83 -0.44 -8.07 1.94
C ILE A 83 0.90 -7.90 2.66
N ASP A 84 1.49 -9.02 3.08
CA ASP A 84 2.65 -9.06 3.96
C ASP A 84 3.86 -9.64 3.22
N GLY A 85 4.71 -8.76 2.71
CA GLY A 85 5.95 -9.15 2.03
C GLY A 85 7.10 -9.46 2.98
N ARG A 86 6.93 -9.44 4.31
CA ARG A 86 8.05 -9.68 5.24
C ARG A 86 8.65 -11.06 5.04
N GLY A 87 9.97 -11.15 5.14
CA GLY A 87 10.73 -12.39 4.90
C GLY A 87 10.93 -12.76 3.43
N GLN A 88 10.34 -12.00 2.50
CA GLN A 88 10.51 -12.18 1.06
C GLN A 88 10.88 -10.85 0.39
N ARG A 89 11.43 -10.92 -0.83
CA ARG A 89 11.69 -9.77 -1.69
C ARG A 89 10.69 -9.79 -2.83
N VAL A 90 9.59 -9.05 -2.67
CA VAL A 90 8.50 -9.01 -3.65
C VAL A 90 8.42 -7.63 -4.29
N LYS A 91 8.56 -7.60 -5.61
CA LYS A 91 8.46 -6.38 -6.42
C LYS A 91 7.26 -6.45 -7.35
N LEU A 92 6.46 -5.39 -7.36
CA LEU A 92 5.38 -5.18 -8.32
C LEU A 92 5.84 -4.19 -9.41
N THR A 93 5.59 -4.54 -10.67
CA THR A 93 5.92 -3.73 -11.86
C THR A 93 4.78 -3.70 -12.87
N GLY A 94 4.89 -2.87 -13.91
CA GLY A 94 3.92 -2.71 -15.00
C GLY A 94 2.73 -1.84 -14.59
N LYS A 95 2.01 -2.23 -13.53
CA LYS A 95 0.91 -1.48 -12.91
C LYS A 95 1.08 -1.40 -11.39
N GLY A 96 0.10 -0.82 -10.70
CA GLY A 96 0.08 -0.69 -9.25
C GLY A 96 -1.10 -1.36 -8.57
N LEU A 97 -1.25 -1.10 -7.27
CA LEU A 97 -2.43 -1.49 -6.51
C LEU A 97 -3.56 -0.48 -6.68
N ARG A 98 -4.80 -0.99 -6.68
CA ARG A 98 -6.00 -0.17 -6.63
C ARG A 98 -6.89 -0.58 -5.47
N LEU A 99 -6.98 0.30 -4.47
CA LEU A 99 -7.85 0.19 -3.31
C LEU A 99 -9.05 1.10 -3.59
N LYS A 100 -10.15 0.50 -4.03
CA LYS A 100 -11.36 1.18 -4.48
C LYS A 100 -12.56 0.73 -3.68
N ALA A 101 -13.23 1.68 -3.03
CA ALA A 101 -14.39 1.46 -2.17
C ALA A 101 -14.19 0.29 -1.19
N CYS A 102 -13.00 0.23 -0.58
CA CYS A 102 -12.62 -0.85 0.33
C CYS A 102 -12.18 -0.33 1.69
N GLU A 103 -12.17 -1.21 2.68
CA GLU A 103 -11.76 -0.88 4.04
C GLU A 103 -10.88 -1.95 4.68
N HIS A 104 -10.14 -1.55 5.71
CA HIS A 104 -9.26 -2.42 6.48
C HIS A 104 -8.25 -3.17 5.59
N VAL A 105 -7.37 -2.41 4.94
CA VAL A 105 -6.29 -2.97 4.12
C VAL A 105 -4.93 -2.58 4.72
N ILE A 106 -4.04 -3.55 4.83
CA ILE A 106 -2.64 -3.34 5.22
C ILE A 106 -1.75 -3.81 4.06
N VAL A 107 -0.81 -2.96 3.65
CA VAL A 107 0.22 -3.30 2.65
C VAL A 107 1.59 -3.09 3.29
N CYS A 108 2.37 -4.15 3.42
CA CYS A 108 3.64 -4.12 4.13
C CYS A 108 4.78 -4.77 3.35
N ASN A 109 5.95 -4.13 3.36
CA ASN A 109 7.22 -4.70 2.88
C ASN A 109 7.19 -5.14 1.41
N LEU A 110 6.61 -4.30 0.54
CA LEU A 110 6.62 -4.51 -0.92
C LEU A 110 7.49 -3.45 -1.61
N GLU A 111 8.10 -3.85 -2.73
CA GLU A 111 8.76 -2.94 -3.66
C GLU A 111 7.82 -2.63 -4.84
N PHE A 112 7.71 -1.35 -5.21
CA PHE A 112 6.96 -0.87 -6.37
C PHE A 112 7.92 -0.15 -7.30
N GLN A 113 8.03 -0.64 -8.54
CA GLN A 113 8.93 -0.02 -9.52
C GLN A 113 8.47 -0.28 -10.95
N GLY A 114 8.61 0.72 -11.82
CA GLY A 114 8.48 0.55 -13.26
C GLY A 114 7.02 0.50 -13.73
N GLY A 115 6.15 1.31 -13.12
CA GLY A 115 4.78 1.44 -13.58
C GLY A 115 4.70 2.27 -14.86
N ARG A 116 4.12 1.70 -15.92
CA ARG A 116 4.10 2.30 -17.26
C ARG A 116 2.70 2.52 -17.82
N GLY A 117 2.51 3.66 -18.46
CA GLY A 117 1.29 4.07 -19.13
C GLY A 117 0.58 5.24 -18.46
N HIS A 118 -0.45 5.75 -19.15
CA HIS A 118 -1.22 6.90 -18.68
C HIS A 118 -1.90 6.63 -17.32
N ASP A 119 -1.78 7.56 -16.38
CA ASP A 119 -2.34 7.51 -15.01
C ASP A 119 -1.99 6.22 -14.24
N VAL A 120 -0.74 5.75 -14.40
CA VAL A 120 -0.24 4.60 -13.65
C VAL A 120 0.48 5.07 -12.39
N ASP A 121 -0.18 4.83 -11.25
CA ASP A 121 0.35 5.08 -9.91
C ASP A 121 0.78 3.78 -9.24
N GLY A 122 1.72 3.87 -8.29
CA GLY A 122 2.13 2.72 -7.46
C GLY A 122 0.98 2.17 -6.62
N ILE A 123 0.29 3.06 -5.90
CA ILE A 123 -0.86 2.72 -5.06
C ILE A 123 -1.94 3.80 -5.24
N GLN A 124 -3.09 3.40 -5.78
CA GLN A 124 -4.28 4.24 -5.87
C GLN A 124 -5.24 3.91 -4.73
N ILE A 125 -5.60 4.90 -3.91
CA ILE A 125 -6.62 4.79 -2.87
C ILE A 125 -7.77 5.75 -3.23
N LYS A 126 -8.76 5.21 -3.96
CA LYS A 126 -9.91 5.98 -4.48
C LYS A 126 -11.01 5.10 -5.10
N PRO A 127 -12.28 5.53 -5.04
CA PRO A 127 -12.90 6.44 -4.06
C PRO A 127 -13.27 5.73 -2.74
N ASN A 128 -13.74 6.50 -1.74
CA ASN A 128 -14.45 6.04 -0.55
C ASN A 128 -13.77 4.88 0.18
N SER A 129 -12.44 4.88 0.26
CA SER A 129 -11.69 3.81 0.92
C SER A 129 -11.20 4.29 2.29
N LYS A 130 -11.20 3.41 3.30
CA LYS A 130 -10.88 3.83 4.67
C LYS A 130 -10.17 2.78 5.50
N HIS A 131 -9.50 3.21 6.58
CA HIS A 131 -8.74 2.33 7.46
C HIS A 131 -7.67 1.56 6.67
N ILE A 132 -6.74 2.30 6.06
CA ILE A 132 -5.65 1.72 5.26
C ILE A 132 -4.30 2.06 5.87
N TRP A 133 -3.40 1.07 5.89
CA TRP A 133 -2.04 1.25 6.37
C TRP A 133 -1.03 0.73 5.36
N ILE A 134 -0.18 1.63 4.87
CA ILE A 134 0.94 1.33 3.97
C ILE A 134 2.23 1.48 4.76
N ASP A 135 2.96 0.38 4.96
CA ASP A 135 4.10 0.36 5.88
C ASP A 135 5.34 -0.30 5.27
N ARG A 136 6.53 0.27 5.49
CA ARG A 136 7.80 -0.35 5.03
C ARG A 136 7.84 -0.68 3.54
N CYS A 137 7.09 0.03 2.70
CA CYS A 137 7.11 -0.17 1.26
C CYS A 137 8.17 0.73 0.61
N SER A 138 8.80 0.25 -0.46
CA SER A 138 9.70 1.06 -1.29
C SER A 138 9.02 1.37 -2.62
N LEU A 139 8.94 2.65 -3.02
CA LEU A 139 8.24 3.08 -4.22
C LEU A 139 9.13 4.02 -5.06
N ARG A 140 9.24 3.77 -6.36
CA ARG A 140 9.98 4.60 -7.31
C ARG A 140 9.55 4.40 -8.75
N ASP A 141 9.92 5.32 -9.64
CA ASP A 141 9.86 5.12 -11.10
C ASP A 141 8.48 4.65 -11.63
N TYR A 142 7.45 5.46 -11.42
CA TYR A 142 6.15 5.35 -12.09
C TYR A 142 5.94 6.54 -13.04
N ASP A 143 5.10 6.36 -14.07
CA ASP A 143 4.83 7.39 -15.07
C ASP A 143 3.93 8.54 -14.54
N ASP A 144 3.04 8.30 -13.57
CA ASP A 144 2.29 9.35 -12.87
C ASP A 144 2.73 9.54 -11.41
N GLY A 145 1.98 9.08 -10.41
CA GLY A 145 2.30 9.22 -8.99
C GLY A 145 2.81 7.94 -8.29
N LEU A 146 3.37 8.05 -7.09
CA LEU A 146 3.65 6.84 -6.28
C LEU A 146 2.45 6.46 -5.42
N ILE A 147 1.88 7.41 -4.67
CA ILE A 147 0.69 7.19 -3.85
C ILE A 147 -0.33 8.30 -4.07
N ASP A 148 -1.54 7.92 -4.48
CA ASP A 148 -2.64 8.84 -4.75
C ASP A 148 -3.83 8.53 -3.84
N ILE A 149 -4.15 9.45 -2.92
CA ILE A 149 -5.24 9.38 -1.95
C ILE A 149 -6.28 10.44 -2.30
N THR A 150 -7.42 10.03 -2.83
CA THR A 150 -8.42 10.97 -3.38
C THR A 150 -9.85 10.48 -3.19
N ARG A 151 -10.81 11.36 -3.50
CA ARG A 151 -12.25 11.05 -3.59
C ARG A 151 -12.76 10.45 -2.28
N GLN A 152 -12.66 11.25 -1.22
CA GLN A 152 -13.18 10.96 0.13
C GLN A 152 -12.56 9.74 0.82
N SER A 153 -11.38 9.29 0.37
CA SER A 153 -10.65 8.22 1.03
C SER A 153 -9.92 8.76 2.27
N THR A 154 -10.15 8.15 3.43
CA THR A 154 -9.80 8.72 4.74
C THR A 154 -9.29 7.66 5.71
N ASP A 155 -8.75 8.06 6.86
CA ASP A 155 -8.20 7.15 7.87
C ASP A 155 -7.07 6.28 7.33
N ILE A 156 -6.05 6.97 6.81
CA ILE A 156 -4.92 6.34 6.14
C ILE A 156 -3.63 6.70 6.87
N THR A 157 -2.77 5.70 7.07
CA THR A 157 -1.40 5.91 7.54
C THR A 157 -0.40 5.40 6.51
N VAL A 158 0.60 6.21 6.21
CA VAL A 158 1.78 5.82 5.40
C VAL A 158 3.01 5.95 6.29
N SER A 159 3.68 4.85 6.58
CA SER A 159 4.76 4.84 7.57
C SER A 159 5.99 4.08 7.12
N ARG A 160 7.18 4.56 7.50
CA ARG A 160 8.46 3.86 7.23
C ARG A 160 8.66 3.47 5.76
N CYS A 161 8.00 4.16 4.84
CA CYS A 161 8.14 3.92 3.42
C CYS A 161 9.34 4.68 2.86
N TYR A 162 9.96 4.12 1.84
CA TYR A 162 11.06 4.74 1.13
C TYR A 162 10.61 5.14 -0.28
N PHE A 163 10.64 6.45 -0.56
CA PHE A 163 10.28 7.02 -1.85
C PHE A 163 11.54 7.53 -2.54
N THR A 164 11.82 7.05 -3.75
CA THR A 164 13.04 7.45 -4.46
C THR A 164 12.84 7.63 -5.97
N ASP A 165 13.78 8.33 -6.62
CA ASP A 165 13.89 8.46 -8.09
C ASP A 165 12.57 8.72 -8.82
N HIS A 166 11.82 9.76 -8.39
CA HIS A 166 10.48 9.97 -8.91
C HIS A 166 10.03 11.44 -8.94
N ASN A 167 9.11 11.78 -9.85
CA ASN A 167 8.63 13.15 -10.03
C ASN A 167 7.50 13.51 -9.05
N LYS A 168 6.33 12.87 -9.15
CA LYS A 168 5.10 13.25 -8.42
C LYS A 168 4.82 12.27 -7.28
N THR A 169 5.51 12.41 -6.14
CA THR A 169 5.51 11.37 -5.11
C THR A 169 4.14 11.04 -4.53
N MET A 170 3.45 11.98 -3.88
CA MET A 170 2.21 11.69 -3.16
C MET A 170 1.16 12.80 -3.28
N LEU A 171 -0.01 12.47 -3.82
CA LEU A 171 -1.15 13.39 -3.92
C LEU A 171 -2.23 13.04 -2.89
N ILE A 172 -2.67 14.04 -2.13
CA ILE A 172 -3.78 13.94 -1.19
C ILE A 172 -4.83 14.98 -1.60
N GLY A 173 -5.95 14.52 -2.17
CA GLY A 173 -7.00 15.39 -2.72
C GLY A 173 -6.63 16.03 -4.07
N ALA A 174 -7.13 15.47 -5.17
CA ALA A 174 -6.70 15.85 -6.53
C ALA A 174 -7.39 17.12 -7.08
N ASP A 175 -8.68 17.29 -6.78
CA ASP A 175 -9.58 18.18 -7.51
C ASP A 175 -10.01 19.37 -6.62
N PRO A 176 -9.71 20.63 -7.00
CA PRO A 176 -10.09 21.82 -6.23
C PRO A 176 -11.60 22.02 -6.11
N SER A 177 -12.39 21.44 -6.99
CA SER A 177 -13.85 21.54 -6.95
C SER A 177 -14.49 20.43 -6.12
N HIS A 178 -13.73 19.40 -5.73
CA HIS A 178 -14.25 18.25 -4.98
C HIS A 178 -14.21 18.48 -3.47
N VAL A 179 -15.04 19.42 -3.01
CA VAL A 179 -15.09 19.88 -1.61
C VAL A 179 -15.39 18.79 -0.56
N ASN A 180 -15.92 17.64 -0.98
CA ASN A 180 -16.15 16.50 -0.10
C ASN A 180 -14.84 15.85 0.38
N ASP A 181 -13.70 16.12 -0.27
CA ASP A 181 -12.38 15.67 0.18
C ASP A 181 -11.95 16.30 1.52
N ARG A 182 -12.73 17.21 2.13
CA ARG A 182 -12.53 17.69 3.51
C ARG A 182 -12.54 16.58 4.56
N CYS A 183 -13.17 15.44 4.29
CA CYS A 183 -13.17 14.32 5.20
C CYS A 183 -11.87 13.50 5.18
N ILE A 184 -10.95 13.75 4.24
CA ILE A 184 -9.69 13.01 4.13
C ILE A 184 -8.85 13.23 5.40
N ARG A 185 -8.36 12.15 5.99
CA ARG A 185 -7.45 12.15 7.13
C ARG A 185 -6.27 11.24 6.84
N VAL A 186 -5.06 11.80 6.79
CA VAL A 186 -3.84 11.03 6.46
C VAL A 186 -2.72 11.35 7.44
N THR A 187 -2.09 10.30 7.97
CA THR A 187 -0.84 10.40 8.73
C THR A 187 0.31 9.89 7.86
N ILE A 188 1.39 10.65 7.76
CA ILE A 188 2.66 10.17 7.18
C ILE A 188 3.71 10.28 8.27
N HIS A 189 4.49 9.23 8.56
CA HIS A 189 5.55 9.34 9.57
C HIS A 189 6.70 8.38 9.29
N HIS A 190 7.92 8.79 9.64
CA HIS A 190 9.15 8.00 9.43
C HIS A 190 9.40 7.56 7.97
N CYS A 191 8.77 8.23 6.99
CA CYS A 191 9.05 7.98 5.59
C CYS A 191 10.32 8.72 5.16
N PHE A 192 11.08 8.11 4.25
CA PHE A 192 12.26 8.73 3.66
C PHE A 192 11.99 9.08 2.20
N PHE A 193 12.25 10.33 1.84
CA PHE A 193 12.05 10.88 0.50
C PHE A 193 13.41 11.29 -0.05
N ASP A 194 13.92 10.54 -1.01
CA ASP A 194 15.27 10.73 -1.56
C ASP A 194 15.20 10.91 -3.07
N CYS A 195 15.89 11.87 -3.67
CA CYS A 195 15.83 12.10 -5.12
C CYS A 195 14.41 12.20 -5.72
N THR A 196 13.45 12.73 -4.95
CA THR A 196 12.07 12.98 -5.43
C THR A 196 11.88 14.45 -5.77
N LYS A 197 11.17 14.78 -6.86
CA LYS A 197 11.07 16.17 -7.36
C LYS A 197 9.99 17.00 -6.67
N GLN A 198 8.81 16.45 -6.44
CA GLN A 198 7.66 17.19 -5.90
C GLN A 198 6.61 16.27 -5.24
N ARG A 199 5.69 16.90 -4.52
CA ARG A 199 4.55 16.27 -3.81
C ARG A 199 4.98 15.37 -2.65
N GLN A 200 5.65 15.91 -1.64
CA GLN A 200 6.07 15.19 -0.42
C GLN A 200 5.38 15.68 0.87
N PRO A 201 4.04 15.60 1.01
CA PRO A 201 3.01 15.39 -0.01
C PRO A 201 2.54 16.71 -0.66
N ARG A 202 1.67 16.62 -1.68
CA ARG A 202 0.80 17.74 -2.11
C ARG A 202 -0.60 17.50 -1.59
N VAL A 203 -1.10 18.40 -0.74
CA VAL A 203 -2.37 18.21 -0.01
C VAL A 203 -3.43 19.22 -0.43
N ARG A 204 -4.68 18.78 -0.39
CA ARG A 204 -5.87 19.62 -0.48
C ARG A 204 -6.95 19.15 0.49
N PHE A 205 -7.62 20.13 1.12
CA PHE A 205 -8.79 20.00 2.02
C PHE A 205 -8.59 19.25 3.33
N GLY A 206 -8.19 17.98 3.30
CA GLY A 206 -8.23 17.07 4.44
C GLY A 206 -7.32 17.46 5.62
N LEU A 207 -7.49 16.75 6.73
CA LEU A 207 -6.62 16.84 7.88
C LEU A 207 -5.37 15.98 7.67
N PHE A 208 -4.21 16.57 7.91
CA PHE A 208 -2.93 15.96 7.62
C PHE A 208 -2.00 16.05 8.84
N SER A 209 -1.30 14.94 9.13
CA SER A 209 -0.26 14.86 10.15
C SER A 209 1.00 14.30 9.50
N MET A 210 2.13 15.00 9.67
CA MET A 210 3.46 14.57 9.21
C MET A 210 4.47 14.57 10.33
#